data_AF-A0A8T5PV05-F1
#
_entry.id   AF-A0A8T5PV05-F1
#
_cell.length_a   1.000
_cell.length_b   1.000
_cell.length_c   1.000
_cell.angle_alpha   90.00
_cell.angle_beta   90.00
_cell.angle_gamma   90.00
#
_symmetry.space_group_name_H-M   'P 1'
#
loop_
_entity.id
_entity.type
_entity.pdbx_description
1 polymer ?
#
loop_
_entity_poly.entity_id
_entity_poly.type
_entity_poly.pdbx_seq_one_letter_code
_entity_poly.pdbx_strand_id
1 'polypeptide(L)'
;MVELSPEVKAQLEEQKKQCVFCKILNGEIAAKKVYEDKVMIGVLDINPAAKGHMLLLPKEHYPILPFMPPANFVHMFGLMPNLINALRNAMVCSGARVFIANGGAAGQQSSHFLVHMIPGDKGDGFNYFSFDKLGLVDDNKFKQFNQVMENNLPVMMRKHFQQMPNNWFKGKPGNADFLADIKMKQQVLYEDEKVLCVAHDNALTVGHYVVYSNEERSDIEKLDVESSAHMFYVASYCANAVFQGLGAHATNIIMKTGTCSDNAEGRLCIHVLPRYGNDGLDLLWKPMENKGNLDDIASRIRDQMFEVEHSQKEVRKVETLDLDAKELHKISDSKDVDVKTESAKDEIEEALKKYRGE
;
A
#
# COMPACT_ATOMS: atom_id res chain seq x y z
N MET A 1 1.22 21.68 0.90
CA MET A 1 1.11 20.74 -0.23
C MET A 1 2.47 20.69 -0.87
N VAL A 2 2.95 19.55 -1.39
CA VAL A 2 4.10 19.59 -2.31
C VAL A 2 3.65 20.47 -3.46
N GLU A 3 4.24 21.67 -3.60
CA GLU A 3 3.94 22.54 -4.72
C GLU A 3 4.44 21.85 -5.98
N LEU A 4 3.51 21.20 -6.69
CA LEU A 4 3.83 20.54 -7.95
C LEU A 4 4.28 21.59 -8.96
N SER A 5 5.41 21.31 -9.61
CA SER A 5 5.90 22.17 -10.69
C SER A 5 4.84 22.26 -11.80
N PRO A 6 4.81 23.36 -12.58
CA PRO A 6 3.90 23.49 -13.73
C PRO A 6 4.02 22.31 -14.71
N GLU A 7 5.23 21.78 -14.88
CA GLU A 7 5.51 20.61 -15.73
C GLU A 7 4.82 19.35 -15.22
N VAL A 8 4.94 19.06 -13.91
CA VAL A 8 4.27 17.90 -13.30
C VAL A 8 2.76 18.05 -13.40
N LYS A 9 2.21 19.24 -13.18
CA LYS A 9 0.76 19.49 -13.36
C LYS A 9 0.31 19.22 -14.80
N ALA A 10 1.04 19.71 -15.79
CA ALA A 10 0.72 19.47 -17.19
C ALA A 10 0.78 17.97 -17.56
N GLN A 11 1.78 17.25 -17.04
CA GLN A 11 1.90 15.81 -17.22
C GLN A 11 0.72 15.05 -16.60
N LEU A 12 0.29 15.41 -15.38
CA LEU A 12 -0.85 14.80 -14.72
C LEU A 12 -2.17 15.03 -15.48
N GLU A 13 -2.36 16.24 -16.01
CA GLU A 13 -3.53 16.54 -16.84
C GLU A 13 -3.56 15.73 -18.13
N GLU A 14 -2.41 15.50 -18.77
CA GLU A 14 -2.34 14.64 -19.95
C GLU A 14 -2.59 13.16 -19.59
N GLN A 15 -2.01 12.68 -18.48
CA GLN A 15 -2.28 11.34 -17.96
C GLN A 15 -3.76 11.13 -17.66
N LYS A 16 -4.45 12.13 -17.09
CA LYS A 16 -5.88 12.12 -16.79
C LYS A 16 -6.72 11.95 -18.08
N LYS A 17 -6.37 12.62 -19.17
CA LYS A 17 -7.09 12.50 -20.46
C LYS A 17 -6.97 11.10 -21.08
N GLN A 18 -5.81 10.46 -20.94
CA GLN A 18 -5.57 9.12 -21.49
C GLN A 18 -5.98 7.99 -20.53
N CYS A 19 -6.33 8.32 -19.29
CA CYS A 19 -6.66 7.35 -18.27
C CYS A 19 -8.00 6.65 -18.53
N VAL A 20 -7.96 5.32 -18.66
CA VAL A 20 -9.16 4.47 -18.84
C VAL A 20 -10.15 4.63 -17.67
N PHE A 21 -9.65 4.78 -16.45
CA PHE A 21 -10.51 4.94 -15.27
C PHE A 21 -11.14 6.33 -15.18
N CYS A 22 -10.47 7.38 -15.66
CA CYS A 22 -11.09 8.70 -15.82
C CYS A 22 -12.22 8.65 -16.86
N LYS A 23 -12.04 7.89 -17.95
CA LYS A 23 -13.11 7.65 -18.93
C LYS A 23 -14.29 6.85 -18.33
N ILE A 24 -14.02 5.88 -17.46
CA ILE A 24 -15.07 5.19 -16.70
C ILE A 24 -15.83 6.17 -15.79
N LEU A 25 -15.10 7.01 -15.05
CA LEU A 25 -15.67 8.03 -14.15
C LEU A 25 -16.53 9.06 -14.90
N ASN A 26 -16.13 9.42 -16.13
CA ASN A 26 -16.88 10.33 -17.01
C ASN A 26 -18.07 9.65 -17.72
N GLY A 27 -18.24 8.34 -17.58
CA GLY A 27 -19.28 7.57 -18.27
C GLY A 27 -18.99 7.28 -19.74
N GLU A 28 -17.78 7.54 -20.22
CA GLU A 28 -17.34 7.22 -21.59
C GLU A 28 -17.13 5.71 -21.78
N ILE A 29 -16.75 5.00 -20.71
CA ILE A 29 -16.56 3.55 -20.70
C ILE A 29 -17.49 2.94 -19.66
N ALA A 30 -18.27 1.93 -20.06
CA ALA A 30 -19.14 1.22 -19.15
C ALA A 30 -18.33 0.39 -18.13
N ALA A 31 -18.70 0.50 -16.86
CA ALA A 31 -18.16 -0.34 -15.78
C ALA A 31 -19.30 -0.81 -14.86
N LYS A 32 -19.13 -1.97 -14.25
CA LYS A 32 -20.07 -2.49 -13.25
C LYS A 32 -19.76 -1.86 -11.90
N LYS A 33 -20.37 -0.69 -11.66
CA LYS A 33 -20.27 0.05 -10.41
C LYS A 33 -21.01 -0.70 -9.29
N VAL A 34 -20.32 -0.87 -8.17
CA VAL A 34 -20.81 -1.62 -7.00
C VAL A 34 -20.80 -0.80 -5.72
N TYR A 35 -20.02 0.28 -5.69
CA TYR A 35 -20.00 1.25 -4.59
C TYR A 35 -19.77 2.66 -5.16
N GLU A 36 -20.34 3.69 -4.53
CA GLU A 36 -20.06 5.08 -4.86
C GLU A 36 -20.41 6.00 -3.69
N ASP A 37 -19.53 6.94 -3.40
CA ASP A 37 -19.84 8.07 -2.53
C ASP A 37 -19.38 9.40 -3.15
N LYS A 38 -19.19 10.45 -2.35
CA LYS A 38 -18.76 11.77 -2.85
C LYS A 38 -17.32 11.79 -3.37
N VAL A 39 -16.44 10.90 -2.91
CA VAL A 39 -14.99 10.95 -3.14
C VAL A 39 -14.47 9.71 -3.86
N MET A 40 -15.10 8.56 -3.68
CA MET A 40 -14.64 7.24 -4.10
C MET A 40 -15.71 6.52 -4.94
N ILE A 41 -15.25 5.59 -5.78
CA ILE A 41 -16.09 4.68 -6.55
C ILE A 41 -15.48 3.27 -6.51
N GLY A 42 -16.34 2.26 -6.36
CA GLY A 42 -15.99 0.85 -6.47
C GLY A 42 -16.57 0.25 -7.73
N VAL A 43 -15.75 -0.41 -8.55
CA VAL A 43 -16.16 -1.10 -9.78
C VAL A 43 -15.62 -2.52 -9.82
N LEU A 44 -16.30 -3.45 -10.48
CA LEU A 44 -15.75 -4.80 -10.69
C LEU A 44 -14.60 -4.79 -11.70
N ASP A 45 -13.56 -5.55 -11.40
CA ASP A 45 -12.45 -5.77 -12.32
C ASP A 45 -12.92 -6.63 -13.51
N ILE A 46 -12.54 -6.22 -14.73
CA ILE A 46 -12.81 -6.99 -15.95
C ILE A 46 -11.92 -8.22 -16.06
N ASN A 47 -10.77 -8.23 -15.38
CA ASN A 47 -9.78 -9.31 -15.32
C ASN A 47 -9.60 -9.80 -13.87
N PRO A 48 -10.68 -10.35 -13.27
CA PRO A 48 -10.70 -10.62 -11.83
C PRO A 48 -9.73 -11.73 -11.43
N ALA A 49 -9.06 -11.53 -10.29
CA ALA A 49 -8.30 -12.57 -9.58
C ALA A 49 -9.21 -13.63 -8.95
N ALA A 50 -10.34 -13.17 -8.42
CA ALA A 50 -11.37 -13.97 -7.75
C ALA A 50 -12.75 -13.39 -8.03
N LYS A 51 -13.81 -14.18 -7.82
CA LYS A 51 -15.20 -13.71 -7.99
C LYS A 51 -15.46 -12.54 -7.05
N GLY A 52 -15.96 -11.43 -7.57
CA GLY A 52 -16.19 -10.22 -6.78
C GLY A 52 -14.95 -9.34 -6.61
N HIS A 53 -13.83 -9.63 -7.27
CA HIS A 53 -12.67 -8.74 -7.29
C HIS A 53 -13.10 -7.32 -7.71
N MET A 54 -12.93 -6.40 -6.76
CA MET A 54 -13.36 -5.01 -6.88
C MET A 54 -12.14 -4.10 -6.93
N LEU A 55 -12.23 -3.06 -7.75
CA LEU A 55 -11.33 -1.92 -7.78
C LEU A 55 -11.99 -0.76 -7.06
N LEU A 56 -11.39 -0.30 -5.96
CA LEU A 56 -11.73 0.98 -5.34
C LEU A 56 -10.78 2.05 -5.86
N LEU A 57 -11.34 3.17 -6.31
CA LEU A 57 -10.56 4.28 -6.84
C LEU A 57 -11.17 5.64 -6.44
N PRO A 58 -10.34 6.68 -6.32
CA PRO A 58 -10.80 8.04 -6.12
C PRO A 58 -11.45 8.57 -7.39
N LYS A 59 -12.47 9.41 -7.24
CA LYS A 59 -13.10 10.14 -8.37
C LYS A 59 -12.16 11.16 -8.98
N GLU A 60 -11.27 11.73 -8.17
CA GLU A 60 -10.17 12.54 -8.67
C GLU A 60 -9.00 11.68 -9.16
N HIS A 61 -8.27 12.21 -10.14
CA HIS A 61 -7.12 11.52 -10.71
C HIS A 61 -5.89 11.72 -9.83
N TYR A 62 -5.41 10.62 -9.26
CA TYR A 62 -4.10 10.56 -8.60
C TYR A 62 -3.30 9.43 -9.24
N PRO A 63 -2.04 9.65 -9.64
CA PRO A 63 -1.24 8.59 -10.26
C PRO A 63 -0.84 7.50 -9.29
N ILE A 64 -0.42 7.89 -8.08
CA ILE A 64 0.03 6.99 -7.02
C ILE A 64 -0.35 7.59 -5.66
N LEU A 65 -0.32 6.75 -4.62
CA LEU A 65 -0.74 7.11 -3.27
C LEU A 65 -0.14 8.43 -2.73
N PRO A 66 1.17 8.74 -2.91
CA PRO A 66 1.75 10.01 -2.45
C PRO A 66 1.13 11.30 -3.02
N PHE A 67 0.46 11.24 -4.17
CA PHE A 67 -0.23 12.41 -4.76
C PHE A 67 -1.63 12.62 -4.16
N MET A 68 -2.15 11.65 -3.40
CA MET A 68 -3.47 11.74 -2.81
C MET A 68 -3.46 12.68 -1.59
N PRO A 69 -4.39 13.64 -1.51
CA PRO A 69 -4.54 14.48 -0.33
C PRO A 69 -4.86 13.66 0.93
N PRO A 70 -4.34 14.07 2.10
CA PRO A 70 -4.57 13.36 3.37
C PRO A 70 -6.05 13.13 3.72
N ALA A 71 -6.94 14.07 3.38
CA ALA A 71 -8.37 13.90 3.60
C ALA A 71 -8.95 12.72 2.79
N ASN A 72 -8.53 12.57 1.54
CA ASN A 72 -8.94 11.46 0.69
C ASN A 72 -8.31 10.14 1.14
N PHE A 73 -7.05 10.19 1.61
CA PHE A 73 -6.37 9.03 2.21
C PHE A 73 -7.17 8.50 3.40
N VAL A 74 -7.43 9.34 4.40
CA VAL A 74 -8.16 8.97 5.62
C VAL A 74 -9.55 8.44 5.26
N HIS A 75 -10.24 9.10 4.34
CA HIS A 75 -11.55 8.65 3.87
C HIS A 75 -11.49 7.27 3.20
N MET A 76 -10.53 7.03 2.29
CA MET A 76 -10.39 5.75 1.61
C MET A 76 -10.10 4.60 2.58
N PHE A 77 -9.09 4.76 3.43
CA PHE A 77 -8.65 3.71 4.34
C PHE A 77 -9.57 3.54 5.54
N GLY A 78 -10.33 4.58 5.92
CA GLY A 78 -11.41 4.47 6.92
C GLY A 78 -12.65 3.75 6.39
N LEU A 79 -12.95 3.85 5.09
CA LEU A 79 -14.01 3.09 4.44
C LEU A 79 -13.68 1.61 4.23
N MET A 80 -12.39 1.32 4.06
CA MET A 80 -11.91 0.02 3.61
C MET A 80 -12.38 -1.18 4.44
N PRO A 81 -12.39 -1.15 5.79
CA PRO A 81 -12.89 -2.27 6.58
C PRO A 81 -14.36 -2.59 6.29
N ASN A 82 -15.20 -1.56 6.15
CA ASN A 82 -16.63 -1.74 5.84
C ASN A 82 -16.84 -2.28 4.43
N LEU A 83 -16.07 -1.79 3.46
CA LEU A 83 -16.11 -2.28 2.08
C LEU A 83 -15.69 -3.76 2.01
N ILE A 84 -14.65 -4.14 2.75
CA ILE A 84 -14.18 -5.53 2.82
C ILE A 84 -15.24 -6.43 3.46
N ASN A 85 -15.85 -6.00 4.57
CA ASN A 85 -16.93 -6.74 5.22
C ASN A 85 -18.12 -6.97 4.26
N ALA A 86 -18.59 -5.91 3.61
CA ALA A 86 -19.67 -5.99 2.64
C ALA A 86 -19.32 -6.91 1.46
N LEU A 87 -18.08 -6.83 0.96
CA LEU A 87 -17.59 -7.70 -0.12
C LEU A 87 -17.53 -9.17 0.31
N ARG A 88 -17.02 -9.46 1.51
CA ARG A 88 -16.95 -10.81 2.08
C ARG A 88 -18.33 -11.41 2.30
N ASN A 89 -19.28 -10.64 2.81
CA ASN A 89 -20.66 -11.08 2.99
C ASN A 89 -21.33 -11.35 1.63
N ALA A 90 -21.11 -10.47 0.64
CA ALA A 90 -21.65 -10.66 -0.69
C ALA A 90 -21.12 -11.94 -1.35
N MET A 91 -19.83 -12.23 -1.22
CA MET A 91 -19.18 -13.39 -1.84
C MET A 91 -19.21 -14.66 -0.98
N VAL A 92 -19.60 -14.54 0.29
CA VAL A 92 -19.63 -15.62 1.29
C VAL A 92 -18.24 -16.25 1.45
N CYS A 93 -17.24 -15.41 1.77
CA CYS A 93 -15.85 -15.83 1.92
C CYS A 93 -15.24 -15.48 3.28
N SER A 94 -14.24 -16.27 3.68
CA SER A 94 -13.60 -16.25 4.99
C SER A 94 -12.44 -15.25 5.11
N GLY A 95 -11.98 -14.68 4.00
CA GLY A 95 -10.96 -13.63 4.02
C GLY A 95 -10.99 -12.73 2.78
N ALA A 96 -10.06 -11.78 2.77
CA ALA A 96 -9.83 -10.90 1.64
C ALA A 96 -8.37 -10.42 1.61
N ARG A 97 -7.95 -9.97 0.43
CA ARG A 97 -6.66 -9.32 0.20
C ARG A 97 -6.91 -7.92 -0.31
N VAL A 98 -6.10 -6.97 0.15
CA VAL A 98 -5.99 -5.67 -0.48
C VAL A 98 -4.64 -5.57 -1.15
N PHE A 99 -4.61 -5.21 -2.42
CA PHE A 99 -3.39 -5.04 -3.19
C PHE A 99 -3.34 -3.65 -3.81
N ILE A 100 -2.22 -2.96 -3.57
CA ILE A 100 -1.93 -1.64 -4.12
C ILE A 100 -0.57 -1.72 -4.80
N ALA A 101 -0.52 -1.38 -6.09
CA ALA A 101 0.72 -1.19 -6.82
C ALA A 101 0.94 0.32 -7.06
N ASN A 102 1.93 0.89 -6.39
CA ASN A 102 2.33 2.29 -6.54
C ASN A 102 3.60 2.37 -7.40
N GLY A 103 3.45 2.74 -8.66
CA GLY A 103 4.52 2.91 -9.64
C GLY A 103 4.67 1.73 -10.59
N GLY A 104 5.24 1.99 -11.78
CA GLY A 104 5.39 0.97 -12.83
C GLY A 104 6.20 -0.25 -12.40
N ALA A 105 7.28 -0.07 -11.63
CA ALA A 105 8.08 -1.18 -11.12
C ALA A 105 7.33 -2.06 -10.09
N ALA A 106 6.20 -1.59 -9.54
CA ALA A 106 5.32 -2.39 -8.69
C ALA A 106 4.25 -3.17 -9.49
N GLY A 107 4.27 -3.09 -10.82
CA GLY A 107 3.28 -3.71 -11.69
C GLY A 107 2.00 -2.88 -11.87
N GLN A 108 2.03 -1.57 -11.56
CA GLN A 108 0.88 -0.71 -11.76
C GLN A 108 0.53 -0.61 -13.26
N GLN A 109 -0.67 -1.06 -13.63
CA GLN A 109 -1.10 -1.16 -15.04
C GLN A 109 -1.87 0.07 -15.55
N SER A 110 -2.15 1.03 -14.67
CA SER A 110 -2.98 2.20 -14.95
C SER A 110 -2.36 3.44 -14.35
N SER A 111 -2.48 4.59 -15.03
CA SER A 111 -2.10 5.88 -14.47
C SER A 111 -3.07 6.41 -13.41
N HIS A 112 -4.13 5.67 -13.07
CA HIS A 112 -5.00 5.97 -11.94
C HIS A 112 -4.61 5.14 -10.73
N PHE A 113 -4.68 5.73 -9.55
CA PHE A 113 -4.49 5.02 -8.29
C PHE A 113 -5.64 4.03 -8.05
N LEU A 114 -5.31 2.75 -7.91
CA LEU A 114 -6.28 1.68 -7.70
C LEU A 114 -5.95 0.91 -6.43
N VAL A 115 -7.01 0.56 -5.70
CA VAL A 115 -6.96 -0.41 -4.61
C VAL A 115 -7.73 -1.65 -5.06
N HIS A 116 -7.02 -2.76 -5.20
CA HIS A 116 -7.62 -4.06 -5.51
C HIS A 116 -8.13 -4.70 -4.23
N MET A 117 -9.41 -5.05 -4.17
CA MET A 117 -10.02 -5.81 -3.08
C MET A 117 -10.42 -7.19 -3.62
N ILE A 118 -9.66 -8.20 -3.22
CA ILE A 118 -9.78 -9.56 -3.74
C ILE A 118 -10.35 -10.45 -2.62
N PRO A 119 -11.62 -10.87 -2.71
CA PRO A 119 -12.19 -11.82 -1.76
C PRO A 119 -11.50 -13.19 -1.92
N GLY A 120 -11.36 -13.93 -0.83
CA GLY A 120 -10.61 -15.17 -0.83
C GLY A 120 -11.03 -16.13 0.27
N ASP A 121 -10.64 -17.39 0.08
CA ASP A 121 -10.89 -18.48 1.00
C ASP A 121 -9.66 -19.39 1.10
N LYS A 122 -9.65 -20.23 2.13
CA LYS A 122 -8.69 -21.33 2.21
C LYS A 122 -8.87 -22.27 1.02
N GLY A 123 -7.85 -22.42 0.19
CA GLY A 123 -7.88 -23.31 -0.97
C GLY A 123 -8.41 -22.66 -2.25
N ASP A 124 -8.56 -21.34 -2.28
CA ASP A 124 -8.89 -20.58 -3.51
C ASP A 124 -7.81 -20.66 -4.62
N GLY A 125 -6.64 -21.26 -4.33
CA GLY A 125 -5.55 -21.42 -5.27
C GLY A 125 -4.78 -20.12 -5.56
N PHE A 126 -5.17 -19.00 -4.96
CA PHE A 126 -4.50 -17.71 -5.09
C PHE A 126 -3.29 -17.67 -4.15
N ASN A 127 -2.10 -17.84 -4.72
CA ASN A 127 -0.83 -17.89 -3.99
C ASN A 127 0.18 -16.82 -4.44
N TYR A 128 -0.28 -15.80 -5.18
CA TYR A 128 0.59 -14.74 -5.71
C TYR A 128 1.21 -13.88 -4.60
N PHE A 129 0.63 -13.87 -3.40
CA PHE A 129 1.19 -13.19 -2.22
C PHE A 129 1.70 -14.18 -1.15
N SER A 130 2.03 -15.41 -1.52
CA SER A 130 2.70 -16.36 -0.63
C SER A 130 4.21 -16.13 -0.67
N PHE A 131 4.82 -15.85 0.48
CA PHE A 131 6.22 -15.40 0.58
C PHE A 131 7.19 -16.47 1.09
N ASP A 132 6.73 -17.73 1.14
CA ASP A 132 7.43 -18.82 1.82
C ASP A 132 8.68 -19.35 1.07
N LYS A 133 9.03 -18.78 -0.09
CA LYS A 133 10.01 -19.43 -1.02
C LYS A 133 11.06 -18.55 -1.69
N LEU A 134 11.20 -17.27 -1.37
CA LEU A 134 12.12 -16.38 -2.12
C LEU A 134 12.95 -15.50 -1.16
N GLY A 135 14.01 -16.06 -0.60
CA GLY A 135 15.06 -15.28 0.08
C GLY A 135 16.01 -14.68 -0.96
N LEU A 136 15.60 -13.58 -1.59
CA LEU A 136 16.37 -12.96 -2.68
C LEU A 136 17.24 -11.77 -2.23
N VAL A 137 17.38 -11.54 -0.93
CA VAL A 137 18.05 -10.35 -0.41
C VAL A 137 19.43 -10.70 0.17
N ASP A 138 20.44 -9.96 -0.27
CA ASP A 138 21.78 -9.95 0.32
C ASP A 138 21.71 -9.51 1.79
N ASP A 139 22.19 -10.36 2.70
CA ASP A 139 22.17 -10.17 4.16
C ASP A 139 22.75 -8.81 4.59
N ASN A 140 23.77 -8.30 3.88
CA ASN A 140 24.38 -7.02 4.21
C ASN A 140 23.45 -5.83 3.90
N LYS A 141 22.77 -5.86 2.75
CA LYS A 141 21.78 -4.84 2.39
C LYS A 141 20.55 -4.90 3.30
N PHE A 142 20.14 -6.10 3.69
CA PHE A 142 19.05 -6.30 4.65
C PHE A 142 19.37 -5.66 6.01
N LYS A 143 20.54 -5.93 6.57
CA LYS A 143 20.97 -5.34 7.85
C LYS A 143 21.09 -3.82 7.79
N GLN A 144 21.70 -3.30 6.73
CA GLN A 144 21.85 -1.85 6.54
C GLN A 144 20.48 -1.16 6.45
N PHE A 145 19.54 -1.74 5.71
CA PHE A 145 18.18 -1.21 5.63
C PHE A 145 17.49 -1.18 7.00
N ASN A 146 17.53 -2.30 7.73
CA ASN A 146 16.84 -2.39 9.00
C ASN A 146 17.38 -1.36 9.99
N GLN A 147 18.70 -1.13 10.00
CA GLN A 147 19.32 -0.11 10.83
C GLN A 147 18.88 1.31 10.46
N VAL A 148 18.71 1.62 9.17
CA VAL A 148 18.18 2.92 8.72
C VAL A 148 16.74 3.11 9.18
N MET A 149 15.89 2.09 9.01
CA MET A 149 14.49 2.17 9.39
C MET A 149 14.29 2.25 10.90
N GLU A 150 15.00 1.43 11.67
CA GLU A 150 14.90 1.42 13.14
C GLU A 150 15.24 2.80 13.74
N ASN A 151 16.17 3.53 13.13
CA ASN A 151 16.53 4.88 13.57
C ASN A 151 15.57 5.97 13.06
N ASN A 152 15.19 5.91 11.78
CA ASN A 152 14.45 6.99 11.14
C ASN A 152 12.94 6.88 11.36
N LEU A 153 12.38 5.67 11.34
CA LEU A 153 10.93 5.46 11.38
C LEU A 153 10.30 5.97 12.70
N PRO A 154 10.85 5.70 13.89
CA PRO A 154 10.31 6.28 15.13
C PRO A 154 10.36 7.81 15.16
N VAL A 155 11.40 8.43 14.58
CA VAL A 155 11.51 9.90 14.50
C VAL A 155 10.43 10.46 13.58
N MET A 156 10.27 9.86 12.40
CA MET A 156 9.26 10.22 11.40
C MET A 156 7.84 10.13 11.97
N MET A 157 7.51 9.03 12.65
CA MET A 157 6.18 8.83 13.25
C MET A 157 5.93 9.81 14.40
N ARG A 158 6.92 10.05 15.28
CA ARG A 158 6.78 11.04 16.36
C ARG A 158 6.52 12.44 15.82
N LYS A 159 7.25 12.88 14.78
CA LYS A 159 7.01 14.19 14.16
C LYS A 159 5.61 14.30 13.58
N HIS A 160 5.18 13.27 12.86
CA HIS A 160 3.83 13.22 12.29
C HIS A 160 2.75 13.41 13.38
N PHE A 161 2.80 12.63 14.46
CA PHE A 161 1.80 12.72 15.53
C PHE A 161 1.95 13.94 16.44
N GLN A 162 3.14 14.56 16.51
CA GLN A 162 3.29 15.87 17.16
C GLN A 162 2.55 16.97 16.39
N GLN A 163 2.61 16.91 15.06
CA GLN A 163 1.88 17.82 14.17
C GLN A 163 0.39 17.46 14.09
N MET A 164 0.07 16.17 14.33
CA MET A 164 -1.28 15.62 14.31
C MET A 164 -1.58 14.84 15.59
N PRO A 165 -1.79 15.56 16.71
CA PRO A 165 -2.03 14.90 17.98
C PRO A 165 -3.38 14.18 17.93
N ASN A 166 -3.31 12.85 17.86
CA ASN A 166 -4.44 12.00 18.13
C ASN A 166 -4.49 11.67 19.63
N ASN A 167 -5.69 11.60 20.21
CA ASN A 167 -5.87 11.41 21.65
C ASN A 167 -5.36 10.06 22.17
N TRP A 168 -5.19 9.07 21.29
CA TRP A 168 -4.73 7.73 21.62
C TRP A 168 -3.21 7.58 21.62
N PHE A 169 -2.48 8.41 20.85
CA PHE A 169 -1.04 8.26 20.66
C PHE A 169 -0.29 8.81 21.88
N LYS A 170 0.44 7.93 22.58
CA LYS A 170 1.27 8.31 23.75
C LYS A 170 2.75 8.07 23.47
N GLY A 171 3.10 7.60 22.27
CA GLY A 171 4.47 7.30 21.86
C GLY A 171 5.08 6.14 22.64
N LYS A 172 4.27 5.21 23.14
CA LYS A 172 4.70 4.03 23.87
C LYS A 172 4.36 2.76 23.09
N PRO A 173 5.19 1.72 23.18
CA PRO A 173 4.85 0.40 22.64
C PRO A 173 3.53 -0.11 23.21
N GLY A 174 2.73 -0.76 22.36
CA GLY A 174 1.51 -1.47 22.75
C GLY A 174 1.83 -2.75 23.53
N ASN A 175 0.78 -3.34 24.11
CA ASN A 175 0.89 -4.65 24.74
C ASN A 175 0.19 -5.70 23.88
N ALA A 176 0.97 -6.49 23.15
CA ALA A 176 0.47 -7.52 22.25
C ALA A 176 1.22 -8.84 22.47
N ASP A 177 0.86 -9.57 23.53
CA ASP A 177 1.50 -10.84 23.90
C ASP A 177 1.39 -11.90 22.78
N PHE A 178 0.32 -11.87 21.99
CA PHE A 178 0.12 -12.77 20.84
C PHE A 178 1.09 -12.51 19.67
N LEU A 179 1.82 -11.39 19.69
CA LEU A 179 2.89 -11.06 18.74
C LEU A 179 4.29 -11.29 19.35
N ALA A 180 4.39 -11.80 20.58
CA ALA A 180 5.68 -11.98 21.24
C ALA A 180 6.61 -12.91 20.45
N ASP A 181 6.06 -13.94 19.80
CA ASP A 181 6.81 -14.83 18.92
C ASP A 181 7.39 -14.10 17.70
N ILE A 182 6.64 -13.17 17.10
CA ILE A 182 7.12 -12.31 16.01
C ILE A 182 8.22 -11.39 16.53
N LYS A 183 7.98 -10.71 17.66
CA LYS A 183 8.98 -9.78 18.26
C LYS A 183 10.29 -10.47 18.62
N MET A 184 10.23 -11.76 18.98
CA MET A 184 11.42 -12.55 19.28
C MET A 184 12.18 -13.02 18.04
N LYS A 185 11.47 -13.25 16.92
CA LYS A 185 12.06 -13.79 15.68
C LYS A 185 12.51 -12.69 14.72
N GLN A 186 11.76 -11.60 14.65
CA GLN A 186 11.90 -10.53 13.66
C GLN A 186 12.42 -9.26 14.29
N GLN A 187 13.20 -8.49 13.53
CA GLN A 187 13.67 -7.19 13.98
C GLN A 187 12.51 -6.18 13.98
N VAL A 188 12.26 -5.58 15.14
CA VAL A 188 11.26 -4.51 15.30
C VAL A 188 11.81 -3.21 14.70
N LEU A 189 11.09 -2.65 13.74
CA LEU A 189 11.43 -1.37 13.10
C LEU A 189 10.71 -0.20 13.78
N TYR A 190 9.48 -0.43 14.23
CA TYR A 190 8.66 0.57 14.91
C TYR A 190 7.53 -0.10 15.68
N GLU A 191 7.18 0.46 16.84
CA GLU A 191 6.04 0.02 17.62
C GLU A 191 5.40 1.22 18.32
N ASP A 192 4.07 1.27 18.32
CA ASP A 192 3.27 2.19 19.13
C ASP A 192 2.09 1.46 19.77
N GLU A 193 1.11 2.19 20.32
CA GLU A 193 0.00 1.58 21.04
C GLU A 193 -0.88 0.68 20.17
N LYS A 194 -0.92 0.91 18.86
CA LYS A 194 -1.88 0.28 17.93
C LYS A 194 -1.24 -0.65 16.93
N VAL A 195 0.05 -0.47 16.59
CA VAL A 195 0.74 -1.32 15.61
C VAL A 195 2.12 -1.78 16.05
N LEU A 196 2.52 -2.90 15.45
CA LEU A 196 3.88 -3.41 15.43
C LEU A 196 4.37 -3.48 13.99
N CYS A 197 5.50 -2.86 13.69
CA CYS A 197 6.17 -2.94 12.40
C CYS A 197 7.51 -3.67 12.55
N VAL A 198 7.70 -4.73 11.75
CA VAL A 198 8.87 -5.61 11.80
C VAL A 198 9.44 -5.84 10.41
N ALA A 199 10.75 -6.04 10.32
CA ALA A 199 11.41 -6.50 9.10
C ALA A 199 11.02 -7.97 8.85
N HIS A 200 10.64 -8.30 7.61
CA HIS A 200 10.22 -9.66 7.31
C HIS A 200 11.43 -10.59 7.16
N ASP A 201 11.51 -11.68 7.92
CA ASP A 201 12.65 -12.62 7.88
C ASP A 201 12.86 -13.24 6.48
N ASN A 202 11.77 -13.49 5.75
CA ASN A 202 11.81 -13.94 4.36
C ASN A 202 11.56 -12.76 3.42
N ALA A 203 12.43 -11.75 3.48
CA ALA A 203 12.29 -10.55 2.66
C ALA A 203 12.39 -10.89 1.15
N LEU A 204 11.39 -10.46 0.38
CA LEU A 204 11.42 -10.61 -1.08
C LEU A 204 12.24 -9.52 -1.75
N THR A 205 12.23 -8.32 -1.16
CA THR A 205 12.99 -7.17 -1.60
C THR A 205 13.73 -6.54 -0.44
N VAL A 206 14.79 -5.79 -0.75
CA VAL A 206 15.48 -4.95 0.24
C VAL A 206 14.45 -3.97 0.80
N GLY A 207 14.15 -4.18 2.06
CA GLY A 207 13.19 -3.39 2.82
C GLY A 207 11.75 -3.89 2.86
N HIS A 208 11.53 -5.19 2.60
CA HIS A 208 10.26 -5.83 2.92
C HIS A 208 10.02 -5.82 4.44
N TYR A 209 8.97 -5.13 4.87
CA TYR A 209 8.49 -5.12 6.25
C TYR A 209 7.00 -5.46 6.33
N VAL A 210 6.57 -5.82 7.53
CA VAL A 210 5.17 -6.16 7.83
C VAL A 210 4.67 -5.32 8.98
N VAL A 211 3.45 -4.81 8.84
CA VAL A 211 2.71 -4.09 9.87
C VAL A 211 1.61 -5.01 10.41
N TYR A 212 1.64 -5.24 11.72
CA TYR A 212 0.63 -5.97 12.47
C TYR A 212 -0.17 -5.01 13.35
N SER A 213 -1.43 -5.36 13.61
CA SER A 213 -2.23 -4.71 14.65
C SER A 213 -1.79 -5.23 16.02
N ASN A 214 -1.70 -4.35 17.01
CA ASN A 214 -1.53 -4.75 18.42
C ASN A 214 -2.82 -5.26 19.05
N GLU A 215 -3.96 -5.14 18.36
CA GLU A 215 -5.21 -5.77 18.75
C GLU A 215 -5.33 -7.14 18.08
N GLU A 216 -5.52 -8.20 18.86
CA GLU A 216 -5.66 -9.57 18.36
C GLU A 216 -6.99 -9.73 17.59
N ARG A 217 -6.91 -9.52 16.27
CA ARG A 217 -8.01 -9.65 15.32
C ARG A 217 -7.50 -10.29 14.03
N SER A 218 -8.27 -11.25 13.53
CA SER A 218 -8.09 -11.80 12.18
C SER A 218 -8.68 -10.91 11.10
N ASP A 219 -9.79 -10.25 11.44
CA ASP A 219 -10.64 -9.52 10.52
C ASP A 219 -10.47 -8.01 10.72
N ILE A 220 -10.10 -7.28 9.67
CA ILE A 220 -9.88 -5.83 9.75
C ILE A 220 -11.16 -5.06 10.13
N GLU A 221 -12.33 -5.55 9.75
CA GLU A 221 -13.62 -4.96 10.10
C GLU A 221 -13.95 -5.03 11.60
N LYS A 222 -13.21 -5.82 12.38
CA LYS A 222 -13.32 -5.87 13.84
C LYS A 222 -12.39 -4.89 14.56
N LEU A 223 -11.52 -4.19 13.81
CA LEU A 223 -10.77 -3.06 14.33
C LEU A 223 -11.63 -1.80 14.27
N ASP A 224 -11.38 -0.87 15.18
CA ASP A 224 -11.96 0.46 15.02
C ASP A 224 -11.39 1.17 13.78
N VAL A 225 -12.12 2.18 13.29
CA VAL A 225 -11.76 2.95 12.08
C VAL A 225 -10.38 3.61 12.23
N GLU A 226 -10.03 3.99 13.45
CA GLU A 226 -8.79 4.70 13.74
C GLU A 226 -7.59 3.74 13.73
N SER A 227 -7.71 2.54 14.30
CA SER A 227 -6.71 1.47 14.28
C SER A 227 -6.48 0.95 12.86
N SER A 228 -7.55 0.69 12.12
CA SER A 228 -7.45 0.26 10.72
C SER A 228 -6.80 1.33 9.83
N ALA A 229 -7.22 2.59 9.92
CA ALA A 229 -6.58 3.68 9.19
C ALA A 229 -5.11 3.87 9.59
N HIS A 230 -4.78 3.71 10.88
CA HIS A 230 -3.41 3.82 11.37
C HIS A 230 -2.50 2.73 10.84
N MET A 231 -2.97 1.49 10.71
CA MET A 231 -2.20 0.41 10.06
C MET A 231 -1.78 0.80 8.63
N PHE A 232 -2.71 1.31 7.83
CA PHE A 232 -2.41 1.77 6.47
C PHE A 232 -1.57 3.03 6.44
N TYR A 233 -1.74 3.91 7.41
CA TYR A 233 -0.92 5.10 7.57
C TYR A 233 0.54 4.71 7.78
N VAL A 234 0.83 3.83 8.74
CA VAL A 234 2.17 3.31 9.02
C VAL A 234 2.71 2.57 7.78
N ALA A 235 1.92 1.71 7.16
CA ALA A 235 2.34 0.99 5.95
C ALA A 235 2.75 1.95 4.81
N SER A 236 2.00 3.03 4.60
CA SER A 236 2.26 4.02 3.54
C SER A 236 3.40 4.96 3.87
N TYR A 237 3.55 5.34 5.14
CA TYR A 237 4.57 6.30 5.57
C TYR A 237 5.96 5.69 5.58
N CYS A 238 6.07 4.45 6.05
CA CYS A 238 7.28 3.64 5.93
C CYS A 238 7.69 3.47 4.45
N ALA A 239 6.73 3.34 3.53
CA ALA A 239 7.04 3.20 2.11
C ALA A 239 7.77 4.44 1.60
N ASN A 240 7.30 5.64 1.94
CA ASN A 240 7.97 6.91 1.59
C ASN A 240 9.37 7.03 2.20
N ALA A 241 9.55 6.60 3.46
CA ALA A 241 10.87 6.55 4.09
C ALA A 241 11.84 5.63 3.33
N VAL A 242 11.33 4.49 2.88
CA VAL A 242 12.08 3.54 2.05
C VAL A 242 12.40 4.13 0.68
N PHE A 243 11.44 4.78 0.01
CA PHE A 243 11.68 5.46 -1.26
C PHE A 243 12.86 6.45 -1.17
N GLN A 244 12.86 7.28 -0.12
CA GLN A 244 13.90 8.30 0.08
C GLN A 244 15.23 7.73 0.58
N GLY A 245 15.20 6.67 1.39
CA GLY A 245 16.38 6.06 2.01
C GLY A 245 17.09 5.02 1.15
N LEU A 246 16.35 4.25 0.36
CA LEU A 246 16.88 3.12 -0.43
C LEU A 246 16.88 3.35 -1.94
N GLY A 247 16.26 4.43 -2.42
CA GLY A 247 16.11 4.67 -3.84
C GLY A 247 15.19 3.67 -4.53
N ALA A 248 14.21 3.10 -3.81
CA ALA A 248 13.15 2.31 -4.43
C ALA A 248 12.43 3.15 -5.49
N HIS A 249 11.96 2.51 -6.56
CA HIS A 249 11.25 3.20 -7.66
C HIS A 249 9.73 3.06 -7.56
N ALA A 250 9.25 2.04 -6.83
CA ALA A 250 7.85 1.76 -6.64
C ALA A 250 7.61 1.03 -5.30
N THR A 251 6.35 0.78 -4.94
CA THR A 251 6.00 -0.01 -3.75
C THR A 251 4.72 -0.81 -3.97
N ASN A 252 4.72 -2.06 -3.52
CA ASN A 252 3.50 -2.84 -3.33
C ASN A 252 3.08 -2.80 -1.86
N ILE A 253 1.80 -2.55 -1.60
CA ILE A 253 1.17 -2.69 -0.27
C ILE A 253 0.15 -3.82 -0.38
N ILE A 254 0.28 -4.82 0.48
CA ILE A 254 -0.51 -6.05 0.45
C ILE A 254 -1.06 -6.32 1.83
N MET A 255 -2.36 -6.08 2.03
CA MET A 255 -3.03 -6.47 3.26
C MET A 255 -3.66 -7.84 3.12
N LYS A 256 -3.58 -8.64 4.17
CA LYS A 256 -4.28 -9.92 4.30
C LYS A 256 -5.16 -9.87 5.54
N THR A 257 -6.44 -10.18 5.38
CA THR A 257 -7.43 -10.20 6.46
C THR A 257 -8.27 -11.47 6.36
N GLY A 258 -8.59 -12.07 7.51
CA GLY A 258 -9.25 -13.38 7.57
C GLY A 258 -8.40 -14.48 6.92
N THR A 259 -9.01 -15.64 6.70
CA THR A 259 -8.32 -16.84 6.23
C THR A 259 -8.33 -16.93 4.70
N CYS A 260 -7.15 -17.01 4.09
CA CYS A 260 -6.96 -17.14 2.64
C CYS A 260 -5.88 -18.19 2.35
N SER A 261 -5.73 -18.66 1.10
CA SER A 261 -4.66 -19.62 0.75
C SER A 261 -3.24 -19.14 1.08
N ASP A 262 -3.00 -17.83 1.00
CA ASP A 262 -1.73 -17.15 1.33
C ASP A 262 -1.74 -16.48 2.72
N ASN A 263 -2.79 -16.74 3.52
CA ASN A 263 -2.95 -16.30 4.91
C ASN A 263 -3.63 -17.40 5.76
N ALA A 264 -3.02 -18.59 5.79
CA ALA A 264 -3.66 -19.76 6.40
C ALA A 264 -3.90 -19.63 7.91
N GLU A 265 -3.09 -18.84 8.61
CA GLU A 265 -3.23 -18.53 10.04
C GLU A 265 -4.32 -17.48 10.31
N GLY A 266 -4.81 -16.80 9.27
CA GLY A 266 -5.82 -15.76 9.39
C GLY A 266 -5.36 -14.52 10.17
N ARG A 267 -4.04 -14.29 10.24
CA ARG A 267 -3.49 -13.13 10.96
C ARG A 267 -3.66 -11.87 10.11
N LEU A 268 -4.18 -10.80 10.71
CA LEU A 268 -4.28 -9.50 10.03
C LEU A 268 -2.88 -8.88 9.92
N CYS A 269 -2.45 -8.61 8.70
CA CYS A 269 -1.16 -7.98 8.44
C CYS A 269 -1.16 -7.15 7.15
N ILE A 270 -0.25 -6.19 7.07
CA ILE A 270 0.05 -5.43 5.86
C ILE A 270 1.52 -5.63 5.53
N HIS A 271 1.80 -6.34 4.45
CA HIS A 271 3.12 -6.42 3.85
C HIS A 271 3.37 -5.20 2.99
N VAL A 272 4.57 -4.64 3.09
CA VAL A 272 5.02 -3.58 2.20
C VAL A 272 6.33 -3.97 1.56
N LEU A 273 6.33 -3.98 0.23
CA LEU A 273 7.45 -4.41 -0.58
C LEU A 273 7.94 -3.21 -1.39
N PRO A 274 9.07 -2.62 -1.02
CA PRO A 274 9.79 -1.69 -1.87
C PRO A 274 10.18 -2.38 -3.18
N ARG A 275 9.99 -1.70 -4.31
CA ARG A 275 10.20 -2.27 -5.64
C ARG A 275 11.28 -1.52 -6.40
N TYR A 276 12.09 -2.29 -7.11
CA TYR A 276 13.19 -1.80 -7.93
C TYR A 276 12.97 -2.29 -9.36
N GLY A 277 13.43 -1.54 -10.35
CA GLY A 277 13.13 -1.83 -11.76
C GLY A 277 13.52 -3.26 -12.22
N ASN A 278 14.49 -3.88 -11.54
CA ASN A 278 15.05 -5.19 -11.88
C ASN A 278 14.99 -6.19 -10.71
N ASP A 279 14.02 -6.07 -9.81
CA ASP A 279 13.91 -7.00 -8.66
C ASP A 279 13.37 -8.40 -9.03
N GLY A 280 12.92 -8.60 -10.27
CA GLY A 280 12.49 -9.90 -10.78
C GLY A 280 11.19 -10.43 -10.17
N LEU A 281 10.48 -9.62 -9.37
CA LEU A 281 9.23 -10.03 -8.74
C LEU A 281 8.05 -9.70 -9.64
N ASP A 282 7.24 -10.71 -9.92
CA ASP A 282 5.92 -10.55 -10.55
C ASP A 282 4.83 -10.97 -9.57
N LEU A 283 4.02 -10.00 -9.16
CA LEU A 283 2.90 -10.19 -8.23
C LEU A 283 1.55 -10.11 -8.96
N LEU A 284 1.56 -9.97 -10.30
CA LEU A 284 0.34 -9.96 -11.08
C LEU A 284 -0.24 -11.36 -11.17
N TRP A 285 -1.55 -11.44 -11.03
CA TRP A 285 -2.28 -12.69 -11.15
C TRP A 285 -2.66 -12.99 -12.59
N LYS A 286 -2.83 -14.28 -12.87
CA LYS A 286 -3.59 -14.71 -14.05
C LYS A 286 -5.09 -14.50 -13.79
N PRO A 287 -5.82 -13.79 -14.65
CA PRO A 287 -7.27 -13.63 -14.50
C PRO A 287 -7.97 -14.98 -14.48
N MET A 288 -9.02 -15.09 -13.68
CA MET A 288 -9.82 -16.32 -13.62
C MET A 288 -10.56 -16.57 -14.95
N GLU A 289 -10.63 -17.83 -15.36
CA GLU A 289 -11.31 -18.21 -16.61
C GLU A 289 -12.83 -18.04 -16.51
N ASN A 290 -13.43 -18.50 -15.41
CA ASN A 290 -14.87 -18.43 -15.18
C ASN A 290 -15.26 -17.28 -14.25
N LYS A 291 -15.49 -16.10 -14.84
CA LYS A 291 -15.88 -14.87 -14.13
C LYS A 291 -17.30 -14.92 -13.55
N GLY A 292 -18.11 -15.91 -13.91
CA GLY A 292 -19.53 -15.97 -13.56
C GLY A 292 -20.35 -14.86 -14.23
N ASN A 293 -21.58 -14.67 -13.77
CA ASN A 293 -22.42 -13.57 -14.22
C ASN A 293 -22.06 -12.29 -13.45
N LEU A 294 -21.40 -11.35 -14.11
CA LEU A 294 -20.97 -10.09 -13.50
C LEU A 294 -22.14 -9.22 -13.01
N ASP A 295 -23.32 -9.31 -13.62
CA ASP A 295 -24.50 -8.56 -13.18
C ASP A 295 -25.06 -9.09 -11.86
N ASP A 296 -25.10 -10.41 -11.70
CA ASP A 296 -25.49 -11.05 -10.44
C ASP A 296 -24.50 -10.72 -9.32
N ILE A 297 -23.19 -10.86 -9.59
CA ILE A 297 -22.12 -10.51 -8.65
C ILE A 297 -22.22 -9.04 -8.25
N ALA A 298 -22.39 -8.14 -9.22
CA ALA A 298 -22.54 -6.72 -8.96
C ALA A 298 -23.80 -6.40 -8.15
N SER A 299 -24.91 -7.12 -8.37
CA SER A 299 -26.13 -6.95 -7.56
C SER A 299 -25.87 -7.34 -6.11
N ARG A 300 -25.35 -8.54 -5.88
CA ARG A 300 -25.06 -9.05 -4.52
C ARG A 300 -24.14 -8.13 -3.74
N ILE A 301 -23.12 -7.58 -4.39
CA ILE A 301 -22.21 -6.62 -3.74
C ILE A 301 -22.93 -5.32 -3.44
N ARG A 302 -23.69 -4.76 -4.40
CA ARG A 302 -24.47 -3.52 -4.16
C ARG A 302 -25.43 -3.66 -3.00
N ASP A 303 -26.07 -4.82 -2.85
CA ASP A 303 -27.02 -5.08 -1.77
C ASP A 303 -26.34 -5.00 -0.40
N GLN A 304 -25.06 -5.41 -0.28
CA GLN A 304 -24.28 -5.27 0.94
C GLN A 304 -23.67 -3.87 1.11
N MET A 305 -23.43 -3.15 0.02
CA MET A 305 -22.79 -1.83 0.05
C MET A 305 -23.73 -0.70 0.49
N PHE A 306 -25.05 -0.92 0.48
CA PHE A 306 -26.03 0.09 0.92
C PHE A 306 -25.83 0.50 2.39
N GLU A 307 -25.30 -0.40 3.23
CA GLU A 307 -25.04 -0.13 4.65
C GLU A 307 -23.71 0.62 4.89
N VAL A 308 -22.90 0.83 3.85
CA VAL A 308 -21.58 1.45 3.98
C VAL A 308 -21.70 2.98 3.96
N GLU A 309 -21.99 3.57 5.12
CA GLU A 309 -21.86 5.00 5.34
C GLU A 309 -20.59 5.35 6.11
N HIS A 310 -19.88 6.39 5.68
CA HIS A 310 -18.79 6.98 6.46
C HIS A 310 -19.33 8.12 7.32
N SER A 311 -19.32 7.96 8.65
CA SER A 311 -19.50 9.09 9.56
C SER A 311 -18.26 9.99 9.47
N GLN A 312 -18.32 11.07 8.70
CA GLN A 312 -17.25 12.07 8.69
C GLN A 312 -17.20 12.76 10.07
N LYS A 313 -16.31 12.32 10.96
CA LYS A 313 -15.77 13.24 11.98
C LYS A 313 -14.80 14.18 11.26
N GLU A 314 -14.95 15.49 11.48
CA GLU A 314 -14.13 16.52 10.84
C GLU A 314 -12.63 16.20 10.95
N VAL A 315 -12.01 15.87 9.82
CA VAL A 315 -10.55 15.73 9.72
C VAL A 315 -9.99 17.15 9.73
N ARG A 316 -9.26 17.52 10.80
CA ARG A 316 -8.57 18.82 10.89
C ARG A 316 -7.65 18.99 9.68
N LYS A 317 -7.58 20.22 9.15
CA LYS A 317 -6.73 20.60 8.01
C LYS A 317 -5.31 20.08 8.21
N VAL A 318 -4.86 19.25 7.26
CA VAL A 318 -3.52 18.67 7.25
C VAL A 318 -2.56 19.62 6.57
N GLU A 319 -1.57 20.14 7.31
CA GLU A 319 -0.38 20.73 6.71
C GLU A 319 0.54 19.61 6.22
N THR A 320 1.12 19.78 5.03
CA THR A 320 1.96 18.73 4.43
C THR A 320 3.32 18.66 5.10
N LEU A 321 3.78 17.41 5.20
CA LEU A 321 5.13 17.06 5.59
C LEU A 321 6.16 17.51 4.55
N ASP A 322 6.98 18.50 4.92
CA ASP A 322 8.34 18.62 4.43
C ASP A 322 9.24 17.82 5.38
N LEU A 323 9.75 16.66 4.91
CA LEU A 323 10.79 15.94 5.62
C LEU A 323 12.11 16.66 5.34
N ASP A 324 12.63 17.38 6.32
CA ASP A 324 13.94 18.02 6.21
C ASP A 324 15.03 16.94 6.13
N ALA A 325 15.61 16.74 4.94
CA ALA A 325 16.55 15.65 4.63
C ALA A 325 17.84 15.65 5.46
N LYS A 326 18.03 16.65 6.33
CA LYS A 326 19.15 16.79 7.27
C LYS A 326 18.97 15.98 8.56
N GLU A 327 17.74 15.59 8.91
CA GLU A 327 17.44 14.83 10.14
C GLU A 327 17.30 13.33 9.92
N LEU A 328 17.32 12.87 8.67
CA LEU A 328 17.33 11.45 8.33
C LEU A 328 18.77 10.94 8.25
N HIS A 329 19.06 9.82 8.90
CA HIS A 329 20.35 9.15 8.72
C HIS A 329 20.47 8.65 7.29
N LYS A 330 21.45 9.18 6.54
CA LYS A 330 21.80 8.73 5.19
C LYS A 330 22.72 7.52 5.27
N ILE A 331 22.66 6.67 4.24
CA ILE A 331 23.46 5.45 4.10
C ILE A 331 24.98 5.69 3.97
N SER A 332 25.44 6.93 3.77
CA SER A 332 26.87 7.22 3.60
C SER A 332 27.53 7.67 4.92
N ASP A 333 28.06 6.72 5.70
CA ASP A 333 29.21 6.94 6.59
C ASP A 333 29.88 5.62 7.06
N SER A 334 29.75 4.52 6.31
CA SER A 334 30.65 3.38 6.47
C SER A 334 31.85 3.56 5.54
N LYS A 335 32.98 4.00 6.10
CA LYS A 335 34.30 3.81 5.48
C LYS A 335 34.52 2.31 5.32
N ASP A 336 34.18 1.78 4.16
CA ASP A 336 34.66 0.53 3.54
C ASP A 336 33.64 0.04 2.50
N VAL A 337 33.35 0.87 1.49
CA VAL A 337 32.93 0.38 0.18
C VAL A 337 33.52 1.34 -0.86
N ASP A 338 34.54 0.87 -1.59
CA ASP A 338 34.98 1.49 -2.85
C ASP A 338 33.85 1.28 -3.89
N VAL A 339 32.76 2.05 -3.75
CA VAL A 339 31.84 2.28 -4.87
C VAL A 339 32.47 3.40 -5.67
N LYS A 340 33.05 3.05 -6.81
CA LYS A 340 33.36 4.04 -7.85
C LYS A 340 32.07 4.78 -8.19
N THR A 341 31.92 5.96 -7.61
CA THR A 341 30.94 6.96 -8.00
C THR A 341 31.49 7.69 -9.22
N GLU A 342 31.65 6.98 -10.33
CA GLU A 342 31.55 7.62 -11.63
C GLU A 342 30.08 7.94 -11.84
N SER A 343 29.81 9.18 -12.23
CA SER A 343 28.59 9.84 -11.83
C SER A 343 27.41 9.39 -12.68
N ALA A 344 26.25 9.15 -12.04
CA ALA A 344 24.98 8.97 -12.75
C ALA A 344 24.62 10.17 -13.67
N LYS A 345 25.36 11.28 -13.60
CA LYS A 345 25.25 12.38 -14.57
C LYS A 345 25.91 12.06 -15.90
N ASP A 346 27.03 11.36 -15.91
CA ASP A 346 27.76 11.02 -17.14
C ASP A 346 27.01 9.96 -17.95
N GLU A 347 26.40 8.97 -17.28
CA GLU A 347 25.54 7.96 -17.95
C GLU A 347 24.24 8.57 -18.51
N ILE A 348 23.67 9.57 -17.82
CA ILE A 348 22.50 10.30 -18.30
C ILE A 348 22.87 11.21 -19.48
N GLU A 349 24.03 11.87 -19.45
CA GLU A 349 24.52 12.69 -20.57
C GLU A 349 24.83 11.83 -21.81
N GLU A 350 25.42 10.65 -21.63
CA GLU A 350 25.73 9.72 -22.71
C GLU A 350 24.46 9.12 -23.32
N ALA A 351 23.47 8.79 -22.49
CA ALA A 351 22.14 8.37 -22.95
C ALA A 351 21.41 9.48 -23.72
N LEU A 352 21.56 10.74 -23.31
CA LEU A 352 20.97 11.89 -23.98
C LEU A 352 21.66 12.23 -25.32
N LYS A 353 22.99 12.08 -25.42
CA LYS A 353 23.72 12.23 -26.69
C LYS A 353 23.29 11.18 -27.71
N LYS A 354 23.17 9.93 -27.26
CA LYS A 354 22.71 8.81 -28.09
C LYS A 354 21.27 8.99 -28.59
N TYR A 355 20.42 9.67 -27.81
CA TYR A 355 19.05 10.01 -28.21
C TYR A 355 18.97 11.20 -29.17
N ARG A 356 19.94 12.13 -29.12
CA ARG A 356 20.05 13.29 -30.03
C ARG A 356 20.78 13.00 -31.33
N GLY A 357 21.46 11.86 -31.43
CA GLY A 357 22.21 11.46 -32.62
C GLY A 357 23.55 12.19 -32.78
N GLU A 358 24.14 12.67 -31.68
CA GLU A 358 25.47 13.29 -31.63
C GLU A 358 26.55 12.32 -31.16
#